data_AF-A0A1X2FW09-F1
#
_entry.id   AF-A0A1X2FW09-F1
#
_cell.length_a   1.000
_cell.length_b   1.000
_cell.length_c   1.000
_cell.angle_alpha   90.00
_cell.angle_beta   90.00
_cell.angle_gamma   90.00
#
_symmetry.space_group_name_H-M   'P 1'
#
loop_
_entity.id
_entity.type
_entity.pdbx_description
1 polymer ?
#
loop_
_entity_poly.entity_id
_entity_poly.type
_entity_poly.pdbx_seq_one_letter_code
_entity_poly.pdbx_strand_id
1 'polypeptide(L)' 'MNNLLTVKEAAEILGISPIAVANLLRDKKLPGFKQKTSVGDQWFIEREDVAIYGAVLAMLNLLQRKAKEQPVEEGVPL' A
#
# COMPACT_ATOMS: atom_id res chain seq x y z
N MET A 1 16.84 -9.25 12.61
CA MET A 1 16.37 -8.33 11.54
C MET A 1 15.32 -7.42 12.17
N ASN A 2 15.41 -6.10 12.00
CA ASN A 2 14.39 -5.20 12.54
C ASN A 2 13.09 -5.40 11.74
N ASN A 3 12.04 -5.81 12.44
CA ASN A 3 10.73 -6.11 11.85
C ASN A 3 9.91 -4.84 11.60
N LEU A 4 10.28 -3.74 12.26
CA LEU A 4 9.60 -2.46 12.19
C LEU A 4 10.25 -1.54 11.14
N LEU A 5 9.40 -0.90 10.36
CA LEU A 5 9.71 0.07 9.34
C LEU A 5 9.18 1.43 9.73
N THR A 6 9.96 2.46 9.47
CA THR A 6 9.51 3.84 9.45
C THR A 6 8.66 4.12 8.21
N VAL A 7 7.92 5.22 8.22
CA VAL A 7 7.16 5.72 7.06
C VAL A 7 8.05 5.86 5.82
N LYS A 8 9.31 6.31 5.99
CA LYS A 8 10.23 6.50 4.88
C LYS A 8 10.65 5.16 4.26
N GLU A 9 11.02 4.18 5.08
CA GLU A 9 11.40 2.86 4.58
C GLU A 9 10.23 2.13 3.92
N ALA A 10 9.02 2.23 4.49
CA ALA A 10 7.83 1.66 3.89
C ALA A 10 7.49 2.33 2.54
N ALA A 11 7.70 3.64 2.42
CA ALA A 11 7.50 4.38 1.17
C ALA A 11 8.46 3.91 0.07
N GLU A 12 9.72 3.68 0.41
CA GLU A 12 10.74 3.14 -0.51
C GLU A 12 10.37 1.72 -0.99
N ILE A 13 9.87 0.87 -0.10
CA ILE A 13 9.44 -0.50 -0.44
C ILE A 13 8.19 -0.49 -1.34
N LEU A 14 7.21 0.35 -1.03
CA LEU A 14 5.95 0.42 -1.77
C LEU A 14 6.07 1.23 -3.07
N GLY A 15 7.16 1.98 -3.26
CA GLY A 15 7.35 2.86 -4.42
C GLY A 15 6.36 4.04 -4.46
N ILE A 16 5.90 4.51 -3.29
CA ILE A 16 4.97 5.65 -3.15
C ILE A 16 5.57 6.76 -2.29
N SER A 17 4.91 7.93 -2.22
CA SER A 17 5.43 9.03 -1.40
C SER A 17 5.29 8.76 0.11
N PRO A 18 6.22 9.23 0.96
CA PRO A 18 6.07 9.13 2.41
C PRO A 18 4.79 9.77 2.95
N ILE A 19 4.32 10.84 2.31
CA ILE A 19 3.05 11.51 2.66
C ILE A 19 1.87 10.58 2.38
N ALA A 20 1.89 9.84 1.26
CA ALA A 20 0.85 8.86 0.96
C ALA A 20 0.83 7.75 2.02
N VAL A 21 1.98 7.22 2.43
CA VAL A 21 2.07 6.24 3.52
C VAL A 21 1.51 6.80 4.83
N ALA A 22 1.87 8.05 5.20
CA ALA A 22 1.35 8.69 6.39
C ALA A 22 -0.19 8.86 6.36
N ASN A 23 -0.75 9.16 5.19
CA ASN A 23 -2.20 9.22 4.99
C ASN A 23 -2.85 7.83 5.09
N LEU A 24 -2.22 6.78 4.54
CA LEU A 24 -2.72 5.40 4.68
C LEU A 24 -2.79 4.96 6.15
N LEU A 25 -1.79 5.30 6.95
CA LEU A 25 -1.78 5.05 8.39
C LEU A 25 -2.89 5.83 9.11
N ARG A 26 -3.05 7.12 8.77
CA ARG A 26 -4.10 7.98 9.36
C ARG A 26 -5.51 7.45 9.02
N ASP A 27 -5.70 6.99 7.79
CA ASP A 27 -6.95 6.43 7.27
C ASP A 27 -7.19 4.98 7.74
N LYS A 28 -6.26 4.38 8.49
CA LYS A 28 -6.28 2.97 8.91
C LYS A 28 -6.33 1.96 7.74
N LYS A 29 -5.86 2.36 6.56
CA LYS A 29 -5.73 1.51 5.36
C LYS A 29 -4.45 0.69 5.36
N LEU A 30 -3.46 1.14 6.10
CA LEU A 30 -2.24 0.40 6.41
C LEU A 30 -2.16 0.33 7.95
N PRO A 31 -1.99 -0.86 8.55
CA PRO A 31 -1.79 -0.97 9.98
C PRO A 31 -0.43 -0.37 10.37
N GLY A 32 -0.35 0.14 11.59
CA GLY A 32 0.86 0.73 12.15
C GLY A 32 0.55 1.41 13.47
N PHE A 33 1.58 1.78 14.21
CA PHE A 33 1.45 2.39 15.52
C PHE A 33 2.43 3.55 15.70
N LYS A 34 2.05 4.50 16.56
CA LYS A 34 2.96 5.57 16.97
C LYS A 34 3.77 5.12 18.18
N GLN A 35 5.07 5.38 18.14
CA GLN A 35 5.96 5.22 19.27
C GLN A 35 6.66 6.54 19.54
N LYS A 36 6.78 6.89 20.83
CA LYS A 36 7.52 8.07 21.26
C LYS A 36 9.02 7.81 21.14
N THR A 37 9.71 8.66 20.38
CA THR A 37 11.16 8.61 20.17
C THR A 37 11.82 9.85 20.77
N SER A 38 13.15 9.93 20.72
CA SER A 38 13.92 11.11 21.15
C SER A 38 13.58 12.38 20.35
N VAL A 39 13.02 12.24 19.15
CA VAL A 39 12.62 13.36 18.27
C VAL A 39 11.10 13.60 18.26
N GLY A 40 10.33 12.88 19.09
CA GLY A 40 8.87 12.98 19.19
C GLY A 40 8.15 11.71 18.73
N ASP A 41 6.86 11.82 18.46
CA ASP A 41 6.04 10.67 18.06
C ASP A 41 6.29 10.30 16.59
N GLN A 42 6.72 9.07 16.37
CA GLN A 42 7.01 8.53 15.04
C GLN A 42 6.16 7.29 14.77
N TRP A 43 5.75 7.13 13.51
CA TRP A 43 5.01 5.95 13.06
C TRP A 43 5.96 4.80 12.72
N PHE A 44 5.57 3.61 13.16
CA PHE A 44 6.19 2.34 12.85
C PHE A 44 5.18 1.36 12.27
N ILE A 45 5.66 0.52 11.37
CA ILE A 45 4.86 -0.39 10.55
C ILE A 45 5.57 -1.73 10.54
N GLU A 46 4.87 -2.84 10.77
CA GLU A 46 5.48 -4.16 10.58
C GLU A 46 5.82 -4.37 9.10
N ARG A 47 6.99 -4.93 8.84
CA ARG A 47 7.44 -5.22 7.47
C ARG A 47 6.47 -6.14 6.72
N GLU A 48 5.89 -7.10 7.43
CA GLU A 48 4.92 -8.04 6.86
C GLU A 48 3.66 -7.32 6.37
N ASP A 49 3.16 -6.35 7.14
CA ASP A 49 2.00 -5.54 6.74
C ASP A 49 2.28 -4.73 5.47
N VAL A 50 3.49 -4.18 5.34
CA VAL A 50 3.92 -3.49 4.11
C VAL A 50 3.94 -4.45 2.92
N ALA A 51 4.46 -5.67 3.10
CA ALA A 51 4.50 -6.68 2.05
C ALA A 51 3.10 -7.12 1.60
N ILE A 52 2.19 -7.37 2.55
CA ILE A 52 0.80 -7.72 2.28
C ILE A 52 0.11 -6.60 1.51
N TYR A 53 0.25 -5.35 1.96
CA TYR A 53 -0.34 -4.20 1.29
C TYR A 53 0.18 -4.04 -0.14
N GLY A 54 1.49 -4.19 -0.35
CA GLY A 54 2.10 -4.16 -1.67
C GLY A 54 1.55 -5.25 -2.60
N ALA A 55 1.35 -6.47 -2.11
CA ALA A 55 0.76 -7.56 -2.87
C ALA A 55 -0.69 -7.27 -3.28
N VAL A 56 -1.51 -6.74 -2.36
CA VAL A 56 -2.90 -6.34 -2.66
C VAL A 56 -2.93 -5.23 -3.73
N LEU A 57 -2.06 -4.23 -3.61
CA LEU A 57 -1.97 -3.14 -4.57
C LEU A 57 -1.59 -3.64 -5.97
N ALA A 58 -0.58 -4.52 -6.07
CA ALA A 58 -0.17 -5.14 -7.33
C ALA A 58 -1.32 -5.96 -7.96
N MET A 59 -2.04 -6.74 -7.15
CA MET A 59 -3.18 -7.54 -7.59
C MET A 59 -4.32 -6.65 -8.13
N LEU A 60 -4.67 -5.57 -7.43
CA LEU A 60 -5.69 -4.63 -7.88
C LEU A 60 -5.31 -3.98 -9.22
N ASN A 61 -4.07 -3.55 -9.37
CA ASN A 61 -3.57 -2.98 -10.62
C ASN A 61 -3.64 -3.99 -11.78
N LEU A 62 -3.30 -5.25 -11.52
CA LEU A 62 -3.40 -6.33 -12.52
C LEU A 62 -4.86 -6.57 -12.94
N LEU A 63 -5.79 -6.65 -11.98
CA LEU A 63 -7.20 -6.84 -12.25
C LEU A 63 -7.79 -5.69 -13.07
N GLN A 64 -7.43 -4.44 -12.74
CA GLN A 64 -7.87 -3.26 -13.49
C GLN A 64 -7.34 -3.26 -14.93
N ARG A 65 -6.09 -3.70 -15.15
CA ARG A 65 -5.53 -3.84 -16.50
C ARG A 65 -6.29 -4.89 -17.31
N LYS A 66 -6.50 -6.08 -16.73
CA LYS A 66 -7.28 -7.15 -17.38
C LYS A 66 -8.70 -6.71 -17.71
N ALA A 67 -9.37 -5.95 -16.83
CA ALA A 67 -10.71 -5.43 -17.08
C ALA A 67 -10.75 -4.44 -18.27
N LYS A 68 -9.68 -3.66 -18.48
CA LYS A 68 -9.56 -2.75 -19.63
C LYS A 68 -9.26 -3.47 -20.95
N GLU A 69 -8.58 -4.61 -20.88
CA GLU A 69 -8.15 -5.40 -22.05
C GLU A 69 -9.21 -6.41 -22.51
N GLN A 70 -10.30 -6.61 -21.75
CA GLN A 70 -11.38 -7.50 -22.17
C GLN A 70 -12.09 -6.93 -23.41
N PRO A 71 -12.16 -7.69 -24.52
CA PRO A 71 -12.94 -7.29 -25.67
C PRO A 71 -14.40 -7.17 -25.23
N VAL A 72 -15.03 -6.04 -25.54
CA VAL A 72 -16.48 -5.92 -25.47
C VAL A 72 -17.00 -6.93 -26.50
N GLU A 73 -17.62 -8.02 -26.07
CA GLU A 73 -18.37 -8.86 -27.01
C GLU A 73 -19.42 -7.95 -27.63
N GLU A 74 -19.19 -7.53 -28.89
CA GLU A 74 -20.20 -6.87 -29.69
C GLU A 74 -21.41 -7.81 -29.70
N GLY A 75 -22.47 -7.37 -29.02
CA GLY A 75 -23.70 -8.13 -28.91
C GLY A 75 -24.15 -8.56 -30.31
N VAL A 76 -24.35 -9.86 -30.47
CA VAL A 76 -24.96 -10.42 -31.68
C VAL A 76 -26.26 -9.66 -31.93
N PRO A 77 -26.42 -8.97 -33.09
CA PRO A 77 -27.70 -8.35 -33.40
C PRO A 77 -28.73 -9.46 -33.57
N LEU A 78 -29.79 -9.40 -32.74
CA LEU A 78 -31.00 -10.23 -32.88
C LEU A 78 -31.77 -9.84 -34.15
#